data_AF-A0A2N7Q9I0-F1
#
_entry.id   AF-A0A2N7Q9I0-F1
#
_cell.length_a   1.000
_cell.length_b   1.000
_cell.length_c   1.000
_cell.angle_alpha   90.00
_cell.angle_beta   90.00
_cell.angle_gamma   90.00
#
_symmetry.space_group_name_H-M   'P 1'
#
loop_
_entity.id
_entity.type
_entity.pdbx_description
1 polymer ?
#
loop_
_entity_poly.entity_id
_entity_poly.type
_entity_poly.pdbx_seq_one_letter_code
_entity_poly.pdbx_strand_id
1 'polypeptide(L)'
;MFWKAFKAEDRAALESFFQQVLPEEKLRAQRLLGLRHQLGGELQALCLLTPGPEEISIIASNEKNNLFRLTLAFENQSRGGLQLKSLMVDEAGPEDLAPPLPAMSLAGALQGMEGEIEKAVLEDRFSGVVLVARNFQPIFFKAYGLASKEFAVPNQLDTKFNLGSINKIFTKIAIAQLAQEAVLA
;
A
#
# COMPACT_ATOMS: atom_id res chain seq x y z
N MET A 1 20.32 -0.42 -11.31
CA MET A 1 21.43 -0.79 -10.42
C MET A 1 20.94 -1.46 -9.14
N PHE A 2 19.97 -0.87 -8.42
CA PHE A 2 19.35 -1.46 -7.22
C PHE A 2 18.99 -2.95 -7.31
N TRP A 3 18.12 -3.35 -8.25
CA TRP A 3 17.60 -4.73 -8.30
C TRP A 3 18.69 -5.80 -8.37
N LYS A 4 19.76 -5.55 -9.14
CA LYS A 4 20.89 -6.49 -9.26
C LYS A 4 21.61 -6.66 -7.92
N ALA A 5 21.89 -5.56 -7.23
CA ALA A 5 22.56 -5.57 -5.93
C ALA A 5 21.67 -6.18 -4.84
N PHE A 6 20.38 -5.85 -4.84
CA PHE A 6 19.40 -6.39 -3.89
C PHE A 6 19.22 -7.91 -4.06
N LYS A 7 19.09 -8.39 -5.31
CA LYS A 7 18.99 -9.82 -5.60
C LYS A 7 20.22 -10.59 -5.14
N ALA A 8 21.42 -10.06 -5.42
CA ALA A 8 22.70 -10.71 -5.13
C ALA A 8 23.17 -10.58 -3.66
N GLU A 9 22.41 -9.91 -2.79
CA GLU A 9 22.82 -9.58 -1.42
C GLU A 9 24.15 -8.80 -1.35
N ASP A 10 24.46 -8.05 -2.42
CA ASP A 10 25.71 -7.30 -2.53
C ASP A 10 25.62 -5.99 -1.74
N ARG A 11 26.18 -6.04 -0.53
CA ARG A 11 26.25 -4.91 0.38
C ARG A 11 26.93 -3.69 -0.24
N ALA A 12 28.07 -3.86 -0.89
CA ALA A 12 28.87 -2.73 -1.39
C ALA A 12 28.15 -2.03 -2.55
N ALA A 13 27.51 -2.81 -3.43
CA ALA A 13 26.71 -2.25 -4.52
C ALA A 13 25.43 -1.56 -4.01
N LEU A 14 24.79 -2.07 -2.95
CA LEU A 14 23.67 -1.39 -2.30
C LEU A 14 24.10 -0.07 -1.65
N GLU A 15 25.21 -0.07 -0.91
CA GLU A 15 25.77 1.15 -0.28
C GLU A 15 26.09 2.21 -1.35
N SER A 16 26.74 1.81 -2.44
CA SER A 16 27.04 2.70 -3.58
C SER A 16 25.77 3.26 -4.24
N PHE A 17 24.75 2.44 -4.44
CA PHE A 17 23.46 2.92 -4.93
C PHE A 17 22.86 3.97 -4.00
N PHE A 18 22.80 3.72 -2.69
CA PHE A 18 22.20 4.66 -1.75
C PHE A 18 22.98 5.96 -1.60
N GLN A 19 24.31 5.94 -1.70
CA GLN A 19 25.10 7.18 -1.73
C GLN A 19 24.72 8.10 -2.90
N GLN A 20 24.21 7.55 -4.00
CA GLN A 20 23.81 8.33 -5.17
C GLN A 20 22.37 8.88 -5.09
N VAL A 21 21.46 8.21 -4.37
CA VAL A 21 20.03 8.55 -4.33
C VAL A 21 19.50 8.97 -2.94
N LEU A 22 20.31 8.91 -1.88
CA LEU A 22 19.95 9.36 -0.54
C LEU A 22 20.98 10.37 0.00
N PRO A 23 20.57 11.57 0.44
CA PRO A 23 21.40 12.44 1.26
C PRO A 23 21.46 11.86 2.69
N GLU A 24 22.67 11.56 3.16
CA GLU A 24 23.08 11.12 4.51
C GLU A 24 22.10 10.28 5.35
N GLU A 25 22.49 9.02 5.58
CA GLU A 25 22.14 8.14 6.71
C GLU A 25 20.66 8.02 7.15
N LYS A 26 19.73 7.66 6.26
CA LYS A 26 18.39 7.18 6.71
C LYS A 26 18.04 5.73 6.38
N LEU A 27 18.64 5.14 5.35
CA LEU A 27 18.42 3.72 5.01
C LEU A 27 19.76 2.99 5.10
N ARG A 28 20.09 2.45 6.28
CA ARG A 28 21.30 1.63 6.44
C ARG A 28 21.17 0.43 5.52
N ALA A 29 22.13 0.22 4.61
CA ALA A 29 22.21 -0.97 3.78
C ALA A 29 22.06 -2.26 4.61
N GLN A 30 22.50 -2.24 5.86
CA GLN A 30 22.31 -3.30 6.84
C GLN A 30 20.83 -3.63 7.15
N ARG A 31 19.94 -2.63 7.25
CA ARG A 31 18.50 -2.86 7.44
C ARG A 31 17.90 -3.54 6.20
N LEU A 32 18.37 -3.18 5.02
CA LEU A 32 17.92 -3.78 3.76
C LEU A 32 18.47 -5.18 3.53
N LEU A 33 19.70 -5.45 3.94
CA LEU A 33 20.24 -6.80 3.97
C LEU A 33 19.44 -7.67 4.95
N GLY A 34 19.07 -7.12 6.11
CA GLY A 34 18.16 -7.79 7.04
C GLY A 34 16.80 -8.11 6.42
N LEU A 35 16.18 -7.14 5.75
CA LEU A 35 14.94 -7.35 5.00
C LEU A 35 15.12 -8.38 3.88
N ARG A 36 16.17 -8.25 3.06
CA ARG A 36 16.50 -9.18 1.98
C ARG A 36 16.65 -10.62 2.47
N HIS A 37 17.29 -10.81 3.62
CA HIS A 37 17.43 -12.12 4.26
C HIS A 37 16.09 -12.68 4.74
N GLN A 38 15.19 -11.83 5.26
CA GLN A 38 13.84 -12.23 5.66
C GLN A 38 12.96 -12.70 4.49
N LEU A 39 13.23 -12.22 3.27
CA LEU A 39 12.48 -12.64 2.08
C LEU A 39 12.81 -14.06 1.60
N GLY A 40 13.81 -14.72 2.19
CA GLY A 40 14.23 -16.08 1.80
C GLY A 40 15.16 -16.07 0.57
N GLY A 41 15.67 -17.24 0.21
CA GLY A 41 16.84 -17.47 -0.65
C GLY A 41 16.89 -16.68 -1.97
N GLU A 42 16.66 -17.32 -3.12
CA GLU A 42 16.76 -16.63 -4.41
C GLU A 42 15.49 -15.86 -4.73
N LEU A 43 15.62 -14.55 -4.98
CA LEU A 43 14.52 -13.72 -5.45
C LEU A 43 14.49 -13.64 -6.99
N GLN A 44 13.33 -13.94 -7.56
CA GLN A 44 13.03 -13.77 -8.97
C GLN A 44 12.02 -12.64 -9.16
N ALA A 45 12.37 -11.60 -9.93
CA ALA A 45 11.39 -10.59 -10.34
C ALA A 45 10.45 -11.22 -11.38
N LEU A 46 9.14 -11.09 -11.13
CA LEU A 46 8.09 -11.61 -11.98
C LEU A 46 7.44 -10.50 -12.82
N CYS A 47 7.12 -9.37 -12.19
CA CYS A 47 6.37 -8.29 -12.85
C CYS A 47 6.85 -6.90 -12.38
N LEU A 48 6.80 -5.93 -13.29
CA LEU A 48 7.00 -4.51 -12.99
C LEU A 48 5.65 -3.80 -13.14
N LEU A 49 5.05 -3.34 -12.04
CA LEU A 49 3.66 -2.86 -12.03
C LEU A 49 3.53 -1.37 -12.35
N THR A 50 4.55 -0.56 -12.09
CA THR A 50 4.49 0.88 -12.35
C THR A 50 5.89 1.39 -12.68
N PRO A 51 6.19 1.67 -13.95
CA PRO A 51 7.40 2.40 -14.33
C PRO A 51 7.08 3.90 -14.38
N GLY A 52 6.91 4.54 -13.22
CA GLY A 52 6.84 6.00 -13.11
C GLY A 52 8.18 6.57 -12.64
N PRO A 53 8.51 7.84 -12.96
CA PRO A 53 9.72 8.47 -12.39
C PRO A 53 9.64 8.63 -10.87
N GLU A 54 8.43 8.66 -10.30
CA GLU A 54 8.20 8.86 -8.86
C GLU A 54 7.96 7.54 -8.10
N GLU A 55 7.64 6.45 -8.78
CA GLU A 55 7.43 5.17 -8.11
C GLU A 55 7.77 3.99 -9.03
N ILE A 56 8.48 3.02 -8.47
CA ILE A 56 8.76 1.73 -9.09
C ILE A 56 8.29 0.62 -8.16
N SER A 57 7.36 -0.21 -8.65
CA SER A 57 6.84 -1.38 -7.94
C SER A 57 7.21 -2.67 -8.67
N ILE A 58 7.83 -3.61 -7.95
CA ILE A 58 8.30 -4.92 -8.45
C ILE A 58 7.58 -6.03 -7.68
N ILE A 59 6.96 -6.97 -8.39
CA ILE A 59 6.53 -8.24 -7.79
C ILE A 59 7.65 -9.26 -7.94
N ALA A 60 8.05 -9.87 -6.84
CA ALA A 60 9.09 -10.89 -6.79
C ALA A 60 8.62 -12.15 -6.07
N SER A 61 9.13 -13.31 -6.46
CA SER A 61 8.96 -14.57 -5.74
C SER A 61 10.27 -15.06 -5.15
N ASN A 62 10.20 -15.83 -4.06
CA ASN A 62 11.32 -16.63 -3.56
C ASN A 62 11.22 -18.10 -3.97
N GLU A 63 12.20 -18.95 -3.60
CA GLU A 63 12.19 -20.39 -3.94
C GLU A 63 11.01 -21.18 -3.35
N LYS A 64 10.31 -20.62 -2.35
CA LYS A 64 9.12 -21.22 -1.74
C LYS A 64 7.82 -20.75 -2.41
N ASN A 65 7.92 -19.97 -3.49
CA ASN A 65 6.80 -19.32 -4.19
C ASN A 65 6.02 -18.30 -3.34
N ASN A 66 6.63 -17.77 -2.26
CA ASN A 66 6.04 -16.61 -1.58
C ASN A 66 6.23 -15.38 -2.47
N LEU A 67 5.18 -14.58 -2.60
CA LEU A 67 5.18 -13.38 -3.43
C LEU A 67 5.36 -12.14 -2.55
N PHE A 68 6.15 -11.19 -3.05
CA PHE A 68 6.44 -9.93 -2.38
C PHE A 68 6.30 -8.76 -3.36
N ARG A 69 5.75 -7.66 -2.87
CA ARG A 69 5.72 -6.37 -3.56
C ARG A 69 6.79 -5.47 -2.98
N LEU A 70 7.77 -5.09 -3.81
CA LEU A 70 8.80 -4.11 -3.46
C LEU A 70 8.49 -2.78 -4.13
N THR A 71 8.20 -1.76 -3.33
CA THR A 71 7.86 -0.42 -3.83
C THR A 71 8.94 0.58 -3.43
N LEU A 72 9.57 1.19 -4.44
CA LEU A 72 10.51 2.30 -4.30
C LEU A 72 9.80 3.59 -4.71
N ALA A 73 9.58 4.50 -3.76
CA ALA A 73 9.03 5.82 -4.04
C ALA A 73 10.15 6.86 -4.07
N PHE A 74 10.12 7.74 -5.06
CA PHE A 74 11.09 8.80 -5.30
C PHE A 74 10.42 10.16 -5.22
N GLU A 75 11.15 11.17 -4.76
CA GLU A 75 10.73 12.57 -4.78
C GLU A 75 11.70 13.40 -5.63
N ASN A 76 11.16 14.40 -6.34
CA ASN A 76 11.96 15.29 -7.17
C ASN A 76 12.66 16.33 -6.29
N GLN A 77 13.97 16.47 -6.44
CA GLN A 77 14.73 17.47 -5.73
C GLN A 77 14.62 18.84 -6.42
N SER A 78 14.55 19.91 -5.63
CA SER A 78 14.46 21.29 -6.14
C SER A 78 15.63 21.72 -7.03
N ARG A 79 16.76 20.99 -7.01
CA ARG A 79 17.95 21.22 -7.85
C ARG A 79 18.02 20.33 -9.10
N GLY A 80 16.97 19.54 -9.36
CA GLY A 80 16.95 18.48 -10.37
C GLY A 80 17.54 17.18 -9.82
N GLY A 81 16.86 16.06 -10.11
CA GLY A 81 17.25 14.72 -9.65
C GLY A 81 16.15 14.03 -8.86
N LEU A 82 16.18 12.70 -8.83
CA LEU A 82 15.25 11.88 -8.05
C LEU A 82 15.95 11.39 -6.77
N GLN A 83 15.29 11.57 -5.64
CA GLN A 83 15.74 11.06 -4.34
C GLN A 83 14.83 9.93 -3.89
N LEU A 84 15.39 8.84 -3.36
CA LEU A 84 14.56 7.78 -2.79
C LEU A 84 13.92 8.27 -1.48
N LYS A 85 12.60 8.32 -1.45
CA LYS A 85 11.80 8.73 -0.29
C LYS A 85 11.48 7.56 0.63
N SER A 86 11.10 6.42 0.05
CA SER A 86 10.78 5.22 0.81
C SER A 86 11.01 3.94 0.01
N LEU A 87 11.32 2.86 0.72
CA LEU A 87 11.28 1.50 0.23
C LEU A 87 10.35 0.70 1.15
N MET A 88 9.32 0.11 0.57
CA MET A 88 8.35 -0.74 1.25
C MET A 88 8.44 -2.15 0.68
N VAL A 89 8.24 -3.14 1.55
CA VAL A 89 8.11 -4.54 1.16
C VAL A 89 6.84 -5.06 1.79
N ASP A 90 5.86 -5.38 0.95
CA ASP A 90 4.57 -5.93 1.33
C ASP A 90 4.44 -7.37 0.83
N GLU A 91 3.57 -8.15 1.46
CA GLU A 91 3.15 -9.43 0.90
C GLU A 91 2.36 -9.17 -0.39
N ALA A 92 2.63 -9.99 -1.42
CA ALA A 92 1.90 -9.94 -2.67
C ALA A 92 1.06 -11.20 -2.86
N GLY A 93 0.00 -11.09 -3.65
CA GLY A 93 -0.88 -12.19 -4.00
C GLY A 93 -0.87 -12.50 -5.50
N PRO A 94 -1.47 -13.62 -5.94
CA PRO A 94 -1.66 -13.94 -7.36
C PRO A 94 -2.35 -12.81 -8.15
N GLU A 95 -3.22 -12.04 -7.50
CA GLU A 95 -3.88 -10.86 -8.05
C GLU A 95 -2.91 -9.77 -8.51
N ASP A 96 -1.73 -9.68 -7.90
CA ASP A 96 -0.70 -8.71 -8.30
C ASP A 96 0.04 -9.10 -9.58
N LEU A 97 -0.10 -10.37 -10.00
CA LEU A 97 0.38 -10.88 -11.28
C LEU A 97 -0.74 -10.94 -12.33
N ALA A 98 -1.99 -10.64 -11.94
CA ALA A 98 -3.11 -10.68 -12.86
C ALA A 98 -2.93 -9.62 -13.96
N PRO A 99 -3.32 -9.93 -15.20
CA PRO A 99 -3.35 -8.92 -16.26
C PRO A 99 -4.28 -7.76 -15.84
N PRO A 100 -4.08 -6.55 -16.40
CA PRO A 100 -4.98 -5.43 -16.15
C PRO A 100 -6.42 -5.87 -16.33
N LEU A 101 -7.27 -5.56 -15.35
CA LEU A 101 -8.67 -5.93 -15.42
C LEU A 101 -9.27 -5.38 -16.72
N PRO A 102 -10.05 -6.19 -17.45
CA PRO A 102 -10.69 -5.73 -18.66
C PRO A 102 -11.58 -4.52 -18.33
N ALA A 103 -11.65 -3.59 -19.27
CA ALA A 103 -12.52 -2.42 -19.12
C ALA A 103 -13.96 -2.89 -18.86
N MET A 104 -14.54 -2.44 -17.74
CA MET A 104 -15.90 -2.78 -17.33
C MET A 104 -16.71 -1.50 -17.12
N SER A 105 -18.03 -1.61 -17.29
CA SER A 105 -18.93 -0.53 -16.93
C SER A 105 -18.93 -0.31 -15.43
N LEU A 106 -19.20 0.92 -14.98
CA LEU A 106 -19.31 1.22 -13.55
C LEU A 106 -20.36 0.33 -12.86
N ALA A 107 -21.50 0.07 -13.53
CA ALA A 107 -22.53 -0.81 -13.01
C ALA A 107 -22.03 -2.25 -12.83
N GLY A 108 -21.30 -2.79 -13.82
CA GLY A 108 -20.71 -4.12 -13.73
C GLY A 108 -19.64 -4.22 -12.63
N ALA A 109 -18.83 -3.16 -12.47
CA ALA A 109 -17.84 -3.09 -11.39
C ALA A 109 -18.49 -3.11 -10.00
N LEU A 110 -19.53 -2.30 -9.80
CA LEU A 110 -20.25 -2.24 -8.52
C LEU A 110 -20.95 -3.57 -8.21
N GLN A 111 -21.55 -4.20 -9.22
CA GLN A 111 -22.20 -5.50 -9.06
C GLN A 111 -21.19 -6.61 -8.72
N GLY A 112 -20.05 -6.65 -9.41
CA GLY A 112 -18.98 -7.62 -9.13
C GLY A 112 -18.38 -7.42 -7.73
N MET A 113 -18.11 -6.17 -7.35
CA MET A 113 -17.65 -5.82 -6.01
C MET A 113 -18.65 -6.25 -4.93
N GLU A 114 -19.94 -5.98 -5.13
CA GLU A 114 -20.99 -6.41 -4.20
C GLU A 114 -21.02 -7.93 -4.04
N GLY A 115 -20.92 -8.69 -5.14
CA GLY A 115 -20.89 -10.16 -5.07
C GLY A 115 -19.70 -10.70 -4.27
N GLU A 116 -18.51 -10.11 -4.42
CA GLU A 116 -17.34 -10.49 -3.61
C GLU A 116 -17.49 -10.12 -2.13
N ILE A 117 -18.11 -8.96 -1.83
CA ILE A 117 -18.45 -8.58 -0.45
C ILE A 117 -19.42 -9.59 0.15
N GLU A 118 -20.50 -9.93 -0.55
CA GLU A 118 -21.50 -10.91 -0.09
C GLU A 118 -20.86 -12.27 0.18
N LYS A 119 -19.99 -12.73 -0.72
CA LYS A 119 -19.20 -13.96 -0.52
C LYS A 119 -18.33 -13.88 0.74
N ALA A 120 -17.60 -12.78 0.93
CA ALA A 120 -16.76 -12.57 2.11
C ALA A 120 -17.58 -12.51 3.42
N VAL A 121 -18.81 -11.97 3.37
CA VAL A 121 -19.75 -11.97 4.51
C VAL A 121 -20.21 -13.38 4.84
N LEU A 122 -20.58 -14.19 3.83
CA LEU A 122 -20.98 -15.59 4.01
C LEU A 122 -19.84 -16.44 4.59
N GLU A 123 -18.59 -16.16 4.22
CA GLU A 123 -17.39 -16.81 4.75
C GLU A 123 -16.93 -16.26 6.11
N ASP A 124 -17.70 -15.34 6.73
CA ASP A 124 -17.36 -14.62 7.98
C ASP A 124 -15.99 -13.90 7.93
N ARG A 125 -15.53 -13.56 6.72
CA ARG A 125 -14.30 -12.80 6.47
C ARG A 125 -14.53 -11.29 6.42
N PHE A 126 -15.79 -10.86 6.31
CA PHE A 126 -16.13 -9.43 6.29
C PHE A 126 -17.38 -9.12 7.11
N SER A 127 -17.30 -8.02 7.88
CA SER A 127 -18.45 -7.37 8.49
C SER A 127 -18.16 -5.88 8.66
N GLY A 128 -19.07 -5.03 8.19
CA GLY A 128 -18.89 -3.58 8.24
C GLY A 128 -19.82 -2.83 7.28
N VAL A 129 -19.45 -1.61 6.96
CA VAL A 129 -20.19 -0.73 6.04
C VAL A 129 -19.25 -0.35 4.89
N VAL A 130 -19.76 -0.43 3.66
CA VAL A 130 -19.00 -0.10 2.44
C VAL A 130 -19.63 1.09 1.77
N LEU A 131 -18.82 2.12 1.51
CA LEU A 131 -19.19 3.32 0.77
C LEU A 131 -18.23 3.51 -0.41
N VAL A 132 -18.79 3.67 -1.61
CA VAL A 132 -18.06 4.11 -2.79
C VAL A 132 -18.68 5.42 -3.26
N ALA A 133 -17.84 6.43 -3.45
CA ALA A 133 -18.26 7.73 -3.93
C ALA A 133 -17.46 8.16 -5.16
N ARG A 134 -18.12 8.84 -6.08
CA ARG A 134 -17.50 9.50 -7.23
C ARG A 134 -17.86 10.96 -7.20
N ASN A 135 -16.87 11.85 -7.26
CA ASN A 135 -17.07 13.30 -7.18
C ASN A 135 -17.89 13.70 -5.94
N PHE A 136 -17.54 13.13 -4.78
CA PHE A 136 -18.23 13.34 -3.50
C PHE A 136 -19.69 12.89 -3.44
N GLN A 137 -20.20 12.20 -4.47
CA GLN A 137 -21.54 11.61 -4.48
C GLN A 137 -21.45 10.11 -4.21
N PRO A 138 -22.11 9.58 -3.16
CA PRO A 138 -22.20 8.14 -2.94
C PRO A 138 -22.90 7.47 -4.13
N ILE A 139 -22.23 6.48 -4.72
CA ILE A 139 -22.76 5.62 -5.79
C ILE A 139 -23.00 4.18 -5.31
N PHE A 140 -22.54 3.86 -4.10
CA PHE A 140 -22.79 2.62 -3.39
C PHE A 140 -22.67 2.88 -1.89
N PHE A 141 -23.64 2.44 -1.09
CA PHE A 141 -23.59 2.58 0.38
C PHE A 141 -24.46 1.52 1.05
N LYS A 142 -23.81 0.47 1.59
CA LYS A 142 -24.50 -0.70 2.15
C LYS A 142 -23.79 -1.20 3.41
N ALA A 143 -24.58 -1.77 4.33
CA ALA A 143 -24.10 -2.37 5.57
C ALA A 143 -24.22 -3.90 5.52
N TYR A 144 -23.25 -4.60 6.10
CA TYR A 144 -23.11 -6.04 6.05
C TYR A 144 -22.70 -6.64 7.40
N GLY A 145 -23.30 -7.78 7.76
CA GLY A 145 -22.95 -8.52 8.98
C GLY A 145 -23.27 -7.78 10.28
N LEU A 146 -22.54 -8.12 11.36
CA LEU A 146 -22.77 -7.65 12.72
C LEU A 146 -21.72 -6.63 13.19
N ALA A 147 -22.18 -5.49 13.72
CA ALA A 147 -21.35 -4.53 14.44
C ALA A 147 -20.81 -5.12 15.77
N SER A 148 -21.59 -5.99 16.41
CA SER A 148 -21.15 -6.78 17.56
C SER A 148 -21.65 -8.21 17.44
N LYS A 149 -20.70 -9.16 17.38
CA LYS A 149 -21.01 -10.60 17.37
C LYS A 149 -21.59 -11.06 18.72
N GLU A 150 -21.05 -10.55 19.83
CA GLU A 150 -21.48 -10.91 21.19
C GLU A 150 -22.94 -10.55 21.45
N PHE A 151 -23.36 -9.36 21.03
CA PHE A 151 -24.71 -8.86 21.24
C PHE A 151 -25.64 -9.07 20.03
N ALA A 152 -25.16 -9.76 18.99
CA ALA A 152 -25.86 -9.97 17.72
C ALA A 152 -26.42 -8.67 17.10
N VAL A 153 -25.68 -7.56 17.20
CA VAL A 153 -26.10 -6.25 16.69
C VAL A 153 -25.69 -6.13 15.23
N PRO A 154 -26.62 -5.90 14.28
CA PRO A 154 -26.28 -5.71 12.87
C PRO A 154 -25.55 -4.39 12.63
N ASN A 155 -24.68 -4.35 11.62
CA ASN A 155 -24.19 -3.08 11.10
C ASN A 155 -25.35 -2.29 10.46
N GLN A 156 -25.29 -0.99 10.64
CA GLN A 156 -26.13 0.02 10.01
C GLN A 156 -25.25 1.05 9.31
N LEU A 157 -25.80 1.80 8.36
CA LEU A 157 -25.06 2.81 7.60
C LEU A 157 -24.41 3.89 8.49
N ASP A 158 -24.95 4.11 9.69
CA ASP A 158 -24.48 5.05 10.71
C ASP A 158 -23.74 4.38 11.88
N THR A 159 -23.37 3.10 11.75
CA THR A 159 -22.58 2.40 12.77
C THR A 159 -21.25 3.12 12.99
N LYS A 160 -20.93 3.38 14.25
CA LYS A 160 -19.69 4.06 14.66
C LYS A 160 -18.58 3.05 14.82
N PHE A 161 -17.52 3.20 14.02
CA PHE A 161 -16.33 2.36 14.08
C PHE A 161 -15.18 3.07 14.80
N ASN A 162 -14.34 2.30 15.48
CA ASN A 162 -13.06 2.83 15.95
C ASN A 162 -12.11 2.99 14.75
N LEU A 163 -11.78 4.24 14.42
CA LEU A 163 -11.01 4.59 13.23
C LEU A 163 -9.50 4.36 13.39
N GLY A 164 -8.99 4.11 14.61
CA GLY A 164 -7.57 3.90 14.85
C GLY A 164 -6.68 4.99 14.23
N SER A 165 -5.71 4.59 13.40
CA SER A 165 -4.76 5.52 12.78
C SER A 165 -5.35 6.45 11.72
N ILE A 166 -6.55 6.19 11.20
CA ILE A 166 -7.24 7.10 10.26
C ILE A 166 -7.47 8.47 10.91
N ASN A 167 -7.63 8.52 12.25
CA ASN A 167 -7.81 9.76 13.00
C ASN A 167 -6.67 10.79 12.84
N LYS A 168 -5.47 10.36 12.40
CA LYS A 168 -4.32 11.26 12.19
C LYS A 168 -4.59 12.34 11.12
N ILE A 169 -5.52 12.11 10.21
CA ILE A 169 -5.90 13.13 9.20
C ILE A 169 -6.52 14.35 9.90
N PHE A 170 -7.39 14.14 10.90
CA PHE A 170 -7.98 15.26 11.65
C PHE A 170 -6.92 16.03 12.43
N THR A 171 -5.96 15.34 13.05
CA THR A 171 -4.83 15.98 13.72
C THR A 171 -3.98 16.80 12.74
N LYS A 172 -3.69 16.27 11.54
CA LYS A 172 -2.98 17.03 10.49
C LYS A 172 -3.72 18.30 10.09
N ILE A 173 -5.05 18.22 9.92
CA ILE A 173 -5.88 19.39 9.60
C ILE A 173 -5.83 20.42 10.73
N ALA A 174 -5.98 20.00 11.98
CA ALA A 174 -5.89 20.89 13.14
C ALA A 174 -4.54 21.60 13.21
N ILE A 175 -3.43 20.88 12.99
CA ILE A 175 -2.08 21.48 12.93
C ILE A 175 -1.98 22.48 11.77
N ALA A 176 -2.52 22.15 10.59
CA ALA A 176 -2.50 23.05 9.44
C ALA A 176 -3.29 24.35 9.71
N GLN A 177 -4.43 24.26 10.39
CA GLN A 177 -5.21 25.42 10.82
C GLN A 177 -4.41 26.30 11.80
N LEU A 178 -3.79 25.71 12.82
CA LEU A 178 -2.93 26.44 13.77
C LEU A 178 -1.74 27.13 13.08
N ALA A 179 -1.12 26.44 12.11
CA ALA A 179 -0.03 27.01 11.31
C ALA A 179 -0.52 28.19 10.45
N GLN A 180 -1.69 28.06 9.83
CA GLN A 180 -2.32 29.13 9.04
C GLN A 180 -2.66 30.36 9.91
N GLU A 181 -3.09 30.13 11.14
CA GLU A 181 -3.38 31.18 12.13
C GLU A 181 -2.11 31.77 12.78
N ALA A 182 -0.92 31.25 12.44
CA ALA A 182 0.37 31.65 13.03
C ALA A 182 0.44 31.50 14.57
N VAL A 183 -0.36 30.58 15.13
CA VAL A 183 -0.36 30.26 16.58
C VAL A 183 0.41 28.98 16.89
N LEU A 184 0.96 28.33 15.86
CA LEU A 184 1.85 27.18 16.00
C LEU A 184 3.29 27.69 16.23
N ALA A 185 3.81 27.47 17.44
CA ALA A 185 5.13 27.91 17.90
C ALA A 185 6.27 27.01 17.41
#